data_AF-A0A433HK87-F1
#
_entry.id   AF-A0A433HK87-F1
#
_cell.length_a   1.000
_cell.length_b   1.000
_cell.length_c   1.000
_cell.angle_alpha   90.00
_cell.angle_beta   90.00
_cell.angle_gamma   90.00
#
_symmetry.space_group_name_H-M   'P 1'
#
loop_
_entity.id
_entity.type
_entity.pdbx_description
1 polymer ?
#
loop_
_entity_poly.entity_id
_entity_poly.type
_entity_poly.pdbx_seq_one_letter_code
_entity_poly.pdbx_strand_id
1 'polypeptide(L)'
;MKQPDQILTLSAGPSQLISAICDEIGFEETINGQLDWDKERCHLSPGARIKALVINILCDREPLYHIHHFFKEQDVEMLFGSDVKADDLNEYSIGRALDALHRAHPWKVYSTLSISTCRKLGLPLGRRLWGVRENKRDLRKNNEDLDITYGYSKQHRPDLKQIVLGMSVTPERIPVLANVENGNMDDKAGISHSFKNFARFFLKKNGIISFIKQIQP
;
A
#
# COMPACT_ATOMS: atom_id res chain seq x y z
N MET A 1 18.24 14.42 46.99
CA MET A 1 18.15 15.36 45.85
C MET A 1 17.24 14.72 44.82
N LYS A 2 16.09 15.32 44.48
CA LYS A 2 15.26 14.85 43.36
C LYS A 2 16.03 15.16 42.06
N GLN A 3 16.14 14.19 41.16
CA GLN A 3 16.65 14.44 39.81
C GLN A 3 15.84 15.60 39.19
N PRO A 4 16.48 16.57 38.54
CA PRO A 4 15.76 17.65 37.87
C PRO A 4 14.85 17.04 36.80
N ASP A 5 13.59 17.47 36.76
CA ASP A 5 12.63 17.08 35.73
C ASP A 5 13.24 17.42 34.36
N GLN A 6 13.60 16.38 33.60
CA GLN A 6 14.09 16.55 32.23
C GLN A 6 12.90 16.96 31.35
N ILE A 7 12.86 18.23 30.97
CA ILE A 7 11.91 18.73 29.97
C ILE A 7 12.41 18.25 28.60
N LEU A 8 11.83 17.15 28.11
CA LEU A 8 12.02 16.67 26.75
C LEU A 8 11.16 17.51 25.80
N THR A 9 11.80 18.35 24.99
CA THR A 9 11.13 19.01 23.86
C THR A 9 11.22 18.09 22.66
N LEU A 10 10.17 17.31 22.42
CA LEU A 10 10.06 16.44 21.25
C LEU A 10 9.46 17.25 20.10
N SER A 11 10.19 17.37 18.99
CA SER A 11 9.58 17.82 17.74
C SER A 11 8.77 16.67 17.17
N ALA A 12 7.44 16.80 17.18
CA ALA A 12 6.51 15.79 16.67
C ALA A 12 6.76 15.42 15.18
N GLY A 13 7.47 16.28 14.43
CA GLY A 13 7.82 16.02 13.04
C GLY A 13 6.62 15.79 12.11
N PRO A 14 6.87 15.42 10.84
CA PRO A 14 5.80 15.07 9.90
C PRO A 14 5.15 13.71 10.19
N SER A 15 5.79 12.85 10.99
CA SER A 15 5.32 11.50 11.30
C SER A 15 3.96 11.49 11.97
N GLN A 16 3.71 12.39 12.93
CA GLN A 16 2.41 12.49 13.61
C GLN A 16 1.27 12.91 12.68
N LEU A 17 1.54 13.85 11.76
CA LEU A 17 0.55 14.25 10.75
C LEU A 17 0.21 13.08 9.81
N ILE A 18 1.22 12.35 9.36
CA ILE A 18 1.02 11.16 8.51
C ILE A 18 0.23 10.09 9.26
N SER A 19 0.53 9.86 10.54
CA SER A 19 -0.23 8.92 11.37
C SER A 19 -1.69 9.36 11.51
N ALA A 20 -1.95 10.63 11.79
CA ALA A 20 -3.30 11.16 11.89
C ALA A 20 -4.10 10.99 10.58
N ILE A 21 -3.46 11.19 9.43
CA ILE A 21 -4.08 10.92 8.11
C ILE A 21 -4.37 9.43 7.96
N CYS A 22 -3.45 8.55 8.34
CA CYS A 22 -3.66 7.10 8.33
C CYS A 22 -4.85 6.69 9.21
N ASP A 23 -4.99 7.30 10.38
CA ASP A 23 -6.10 7.04 11.30
C ASP A 23 -7.42 7.57 10.72
N GLU A 24 -7.40 8.77 10.13
CA GLU A 24 -8.57 9.37 9.47
C GLU A 24 -9.08 8.50 8.31
N ILE A 25 -8.21 7.88 7.52
CA ILE A 25 -8.63 7.00 6.42
C ILE A 25 -8.92 5.55 6.85
N GLY A 26 -8.70 5.21 8.12
CA GLY A 26 -8.87 3.84 8.62
C GLY A 26 -7.85 2.86 8.03
N PHE A 27 -6.60 3.33 7.86
CA PHE A 27 -5.52 2.61 7.19
C PHE A 27 -5.23 1.25 7.84
N GLU A 28 -4.95 1.25 9.15
CA GLU A 28 -4.61 0.02 9.86
C GLU A 28 -5.77 -0.96 9.89
N GLU A 29 -6.99 -0.51 10.20
CA GLU A 29 -8.18 -1.34 10.25
C GLU A 29 -8.43 -2.02 8.90
N THR A 30 -8.35 -1.25 7.81
CA THR A 30 -8.57 -1.77 6.45
C THR A 30 -7.54 -2.84 6.09
N ILE A 31 -6.25 -2.59 6.38
CA ILE A 31 -5.18 -3.53 6.09
C ILE A 31 -5.32 -4.79 6.97
N ASN A 32 -5.51 -4.63 8.28
CA ASN A 32 -5.66 -5.73 9.22
C ASN A 32 -6.84 -6.65 8.87
N GLY A 33 -7.90 -6.10 8.27
CA GLY A 33 -9.05 -6.88 7.77
C GLY A 33 -8.81 -7.59 6.44
N GLN A 34 -7.74 -7.28 5.71
CA GLN A 34 -7.37 -7.97 4.46
C GLN A 34 -6.23 -8.97 4.63
N LEU A 35 -5.42 -8.85 5.69
CA LEU A 35 -4.27 -9.70 5.94
C LEU A 35 -4.63 -10.83 6.91
N ASP A 36 -4.01 -11.99 6.72
CA ASP A 36 -4.06 -13.10 7.68
C ASP A 36 -2.95 -12.94 8.73
N TRP A 37 -3.33 -12.89 10.00
CA TRP A 37 -2.42 -12.71 11.13
C TRP A 37 -3.06 -13.12 12.46
N ASP A 38 -2.21 -13.50 13.41
CA ASP A 38 -2.62 -13.91 14.76
C ASP A 38 -2.67 -12.70 15.69
N LYS A 39 -3.89 -12.31 16.09
CA LYS A 39 -4.15 -11.16 16.96
C LYS A 39 -3.68 -11.36 18.40
N GLU A 40 -3.60 -12.60 18.87
CA GLU A 40 -3.22 -12.92 20.25
C GLU A 40 -1.69 -12.97 20.40
N ARG A 41 -0.99 -13.39 19.34
CA ARG A 41 0.47 -13.55 19.36
C ARG A 41 1.23 -12.34 18.83
N CYS A 42 0.59 -11.47 18.05
CA CYS A 42 1.25 -10.31 17.47
C CYS A 42 1.15 -9.10 18.40
N HIS A 43 2.29 -8.67 18.95
CA HIS A 43 2.40 -7.40 19.69
C HIS A 43 1.95 -6.19 18.86
N LEU A 44 2.31 -6.17 17.57
CA LEU A 44 1.89 -5.16 16.61
C LEU A 44 1.17 -5.78 15.43
N SER A 45 0.08 -5.14 15.01
CA SER A 45 -0.68 -5.54 13.84
C SER A 45 0.13 -5.35 12.54
N PRO A 46 -0.13 -6.15 11.50
CA PRO A 46 0.55 -5.94 10.20
C PRO A 46 0.18 -4.58 9.59
N GLY A 47 -1.02 -4.06 9.85
CA GLY A 47 -1.43 -2.69 9.50
C GLY A 47 -0.55 -1.63 10.15
N ALA A 48 -0.30 -1.73 11.46
CA ALA A 48 0.61 -0.83 12.19
C ALA A 48 2.04 -0.88 11.61
N ARG A 49 2.54 -2.07 11.31
CA ARG A 49 3.88 -2.26 10.72
C ARG A 49 3.98 -1.70 9.30
N ILE A 50 2.92 -1.81 8.50
CA ILE A 50 2.86 -1.19 7.17
C ILE A 50 2.72 0.35 7.30
N LYS A 51 1.95 0.85 8.28
CA LYS A 51 1.87 2.28 8.61
C LYS A 51 3.25 2.85 8.95
N ALA A 52 4.01 2.12 9.77
CA ALA A 52 5.39 2.45 10.12
C ALA A 52 6.29 2.58 8.87
N LEU A 53 6.18 1.63 7.93
CA LEU A 53 6.92 1.70 6.68
C LEU A 53 6.53 2.92 5.82
N VAL A 54 5.23 3.25 5.75
CA VAL A 54 4.74 4.44 5.03
C VAL A 54 5.29 5.72 5.65
N ILE A 55 5.24 5.84 6.98
CA ILE A 55 5.81 6.98 7.71
C ILE A 55 7.30 7.12 7.40
N ASN A 56 8.08 6.03 7.49
CA ASN A 56 9.50 6.04 7.18
C ASN A 56 9.76 6.52 5.73
N ILE A 57 9.04 6.00 4.73
CA ILE A 57 9.21 6.38 3.31
C ILE A 57 8.88 7.86 3.05
N LEU A 58 7.94 8.44 3.80
CA LEU A 58 7.52 9.82 3.62
C LEU A 58 8.37 10.82 4.41
N CYS A 59 8.96 10.40 5.53
CA CYS A 59 9.78 11.25 6.39
C CYS A 59 11.26 11.25 6.00
N ASP A 60 11.92 10.10 6.02
CA ASP A 60 13.40 10.01 6.00
C ASP A 60 13.95 9.01 4.97
N ARG A 61 13.15 7.98 4.63
CA ARG A 61 13.48 6.90 3.68
C ARG A 61 14.67 6.06 4.11
N GLU A 62 14.84 5.89 5.42
CA GLU A 62 15.85 4.96 5.95
C GLU A 62 15.63 3.56 5.35
N PRO A 63 16.70 2.88 4.92
CA PRO A 63 16.56 1.55 4.35
C PRO A 63 16.01 0.58 5.40
N LEU A 64 15.35 -0.49 4.95
CA LEU A 64 14.59 -1.37 5.85
C LEU A 64 15.43 -1.94 7.02
N TYR A 65 16.71 -2.24 6.79
CA TYR A 65 17.63 -2.76 7.84
C TYR A 65 18.09 -1.69 8.85
N HIS A 66 17.80 -0.41 8.60
CA HIS A 66 18.04 0.71 9.52
C HIS A 66 16.77 1.37 10.03
N ILE A 67 15.59 0.87 9.67
CA ILE A 67 14.30 1.49 10.02
C ILE A 67 14.07 1.64 11.53
N HIS A 68 14.66 0.77 12.34
CA HIS A 68 14.56 0.87 13.80
C HIS A 68 15.33 2.10 14.35
N HIS A 69 16.38 2.57 13.66
CA HIS A 69 17.07 3.82 14.02
C HIS A 69 16.17 5.04 13.81
N PHE A 70 15.45 5.09 12.69
CA PHE A 70 14.45 6.12 12.43
C PHE A 70 13.45 6.22 13.60
N PHE A 71 12.90 5.08 14.06
CA PHE A 71 11.93 5.07 15.15
C PHE A 71 12.51 5.38 16.54
N LYS A 72 13.83 5.31 16.75
CA LYS A 72 14.45 5.76 18.02
C LYS A 72 14.36 7.27 18.21
N GLU A 73 14.18 8.02 17.13
CA GLU A 73 14.06 9.48 17.14
C GLU A 73 12.60 9.95 17.07
N GLN A 74 11.62 9.03 16.99
CA GLN A 74 10.20 9.32 16.93
C GLN A 74 9.51 9.05 18.27
N ASP A 75 8.38 9.71 18.50
CA ASP A 75 7.45 9.36 19.58
C ASP A 75 6.62 8.12 19.18
N VAL A 76 7.21 6.95 19.37
CA VAL A 76 6.63 5.65 18.96
C VAL A 76 5.35 5.33 19.71
N GLU A 77 5.28 5.69 21.00
CA GLU A 77 4.08 5.45 21.80
C GLU A 77 2.90 6.28 21.29
N MET A 78 3.14 7.53 20.90
CA MET A 78 2.11 8.35 20.27
C MET A 78 1.66 7.81 18.90
N LEU A 79 2.58 7.23 18.12
CA LEU A 79 2.26 6.71 16.78
C LEU A 79 1.52 5.36 16.78
N PHE A 80 1.82 4.48 17.73
CA PHE A 80 1.38 3.08 17.67
C PHE A 80 0.71 2.55 18.96
N GLY A 81 0.64 3.38 20.00
CA GLY A 81 0.02 3.05 21.28
C GLY A 81 1.03 2.88 22.41
N SER A 82 0.52 2.98 23.64
CA SER A 82 1.30 2.73 24.86
C SER A 82 1.91 1.32 24.84
N ASP A 83 3.14 1.18 25.30
CA ASP A 83 3.94 -0.06 25.33
C ASP A 83 4.64 -0.47 24.01
N VAL A 84 4.55 0.34 22.96
CA VAL A 84 5.29 0.10 21.72
C VAL A 84 6.66 0.77 21.77
N LYS A 85 7.72 -0.01 21.51
CA LYS A 85 9.10 0.46 21.49
C LYS A 85 9.64 0.52 20.06
N ALA A 86 10.64 1.37 19.83
CA ALA A 86 11.32 1.45 18.54
C ALA A 86 11.86 0.08 18.07
N ASP A 87 12.34 -0.75 19.00
CA ASP A 87 12.87 -2.08 18.69
C ASP A 87 11.79 -3.07 18.22
N ASP A 88 10.50 -2.82 18.48
CA ASP A 88 9.39 -3.61 17.94
C ASP A 88 9.19 -3.38 16.42
N LEU A 89 9.70 -2.25 15.92
CA LEU A 89 9.65 -1.80 14.53
C LEU A 89 11.01 -2.01 13.85
N ASN A 90 11.31 -3.27 13.53
CA ASN A 90 12.54 -3.68 12.86
C ASN A 90 12.25 -4.36 11.51
N GLU A 91 13.32 -4.62 10.76
CA GLU A 91 13.26 -5.24 9.43
C GLU A 91 12.54 -6.58 9.42
N TYR A 92 12.66 -7.37 10.49
CA TYR A 92 12.02 -8.68 10.58
C TYR A 92 10.52 -8.55 10.85
N SER A 93 10.11 -7.61 11.73
CA SER A 93 8.70 -7.41 12.03
C SER A 93 7.96 -6.85 10.82
N ILE A 94 8.55 -5.85 10.15
CA ILE A 94 8.02 -5.25 8.92
C ILE A 94 8.08 -6.24 7.75
N GLY A 95 9.17 -7.01 7.62
CA GLY A 95 9.29 -8.06 6.62
C GLY A 95 8.15 -9.08 6.69
N ARG A 96 7.80 -9.56 7.90
CA ARG A 96 6.65 -10.45 8.10
C ARG A 96 5.31 -9.81 7.67
N ALA A 97 5.16 -8.50 7.86
CA ALA A 97 3.96 -7.80 7.41
C ALA A 97 3.91 -7.68 5.87
N LEU A 98 5.05 -7.46 5.22
CA LEU A 98 5.18 -7.48 3.76
C LEU A 98 4.89 -8.88 3.19
N ASP A 99 5.34 -9.95 3.84
CA ASP A 99 5.00 -11.32 3.45
C ASP A 99 3.49 -11.58 3.53
N ALA A 100 2.85 -11.10 4.60
CA ALA A 100 1.39 -11.19 4.75
C ALA A 100 0.68 -10.38 3.65
N LEU A 101 1.17 -9.18 3.34
CA LEU A 101 0.67 -8.34 2.25
C LEU A 101 0.80 -9.02 0.88
N HIS A 102 1.93 -9.67 0.62
CA HIS A 102 2.17 -10.41 -0.61
C HIS A 102 1.16 -11.57 -0.76
N ARG A 103 0.97 -12.38 0.29
CA ARG A 103 -0.03 -13.47 0.31
C ARG A 103 -1.46 -12.99 0.10
N ALA A 104 -1.79 -11.77 0.54
CA ALA A 104 -3.12 -11.18 0.37
C ALA A 104 -3.36 -10.54 -1.01
N HIS A 105 -2.38 -10.61 -1.92
CA HIS A 105 -2.31 -9.89 -3.20
C HIS A 105 -2.31 -8.35 -3.01
N PRO A 106 -1.14 -7.69 -3.11
CA PRO A 106 -1.00 -6.27 -2.78
C PRO A 106 -1.98 -5.35 -3.52
N TRP A 107 -2.28 -5.62 -4.79
CA TRP A 107 -3.23 -4.82 -5.58
C TRP A 107 -4.64 -4.81 -4.97
N LYS A 108 -5.07 -5.91 -4.35
CA LYS A 108 -6.41 -6.04 -3.75
C LYS A 108 -6.48 -5.23 -2.46
N VAL A 109 -5.43 -5.31 -1.63
CA VAL A 109 -5.32 -4.53 -0.39
C VAL A 109 -5.30 -3.04 -0.70
N TYR A 110 -4.46 -2.63 -1.65
CA TYR A 110 -4.38 -1.25 -2.13
C TYR A 110 -5.73 -0.74 -2.64
N SER A 111 -6.37 -1.47 -3.56
CA SER A 111 -7.67 -1.07 -4.10
C SER A 111 -8.75 -0.98 -3.05
N THR A 112 -8.74 -1.88 -2.06
CA THR A 112 -9.72 -1.85 -0.97
C THR A 112 -9.55 -0.58 -0.14
N LEU A 113 -8.31 -0.25 0.23
CA LEU A 113 -7.95 0.97 0.95
C LEU A 113 -8.29 2.24 0.15
N SER A 114 -7.89 2.34 -1.12
CA SER A 114 -8.17 3.51 -1.94
C SER A 114 -9.66 3.76 -2.10
N ILE A 115 -10.45 2.70 -2.32
CA ILE A 115 -11.91 2.82 -2.52
C ILE A 115 -12.62 3.12 -1.20
N SER A 116 -12.22 2.50 -0.09
CA SER A 116 -12.77 2.83 1.23
C SER A 116 -12.47 4.29 1.58
N THR A 117 -11.24 4.75 1.33
CA THR A 117 -10.81 6.13 1.54
C THR A 117 -11.63 7.10 0.70
N CYS A 118 -11.81 6.83 -0.60
CA CYS A 118 -12.62 7.69 -1.46
C CYS A 118 -14.07 7.79 -0.96
N ARG A 119 -14.67 6.68 -0.53
CA ARG A 119 -16.03 6.69 0.04
C ARG A 119 -16.10 7.48 1.34
N LYS A 120 -15.14 7.29 2.23
CA LYS A 120 -15.09 7.95 3.54
C LYS A 120 -14.94 9.47 3.40
N LEU A 121 -14.11 9.91 2.46
CA LEU A 121 -13.84 11.32 2.19
C LEU A 121 -14.79 11.96 1.17
N GLY A 122 -15.79 11.22 0.67
CA GLY A 122 -16.73 11.72 -0.34
C GLY A 122 -16.09 12.03 -1.69
N LEU A 123 -14.93 11.43 -2.00
CA LEU A 123 -14.21 11.65 -3.25
C LEU A 123 -14.88 10.90 -4.41
N PRO A 124 -14.95 11.52 -5.60
CA PRO A 124 -15.52 10.89 -6.77
C PRO A 124 -14.68 9.69 -7.21
N LEU A 125 -15.33 8.53 -7.35
CA LEU A 125 -14.70 7.34 -7.94
C LEU A 125 -14.82 7.33 -9.47
N GLY A 126 -15.65 8.22 -10.04
CA GLY A 126 -15.93 8.30 -11.47
C GLY A 126 -16.62 7.05 -12.04
N ARG A 127 -17.31 7.19 -13.18
CA ARG A 127 -17.88 6.05 -13.94
C ARG A 127 -16.88 5.41 -14.91
N ARG A 128 -15.69 6.01 -15.08
CA ARG A 128 -14.69 5.64 -16.08
C ARG A 128 -13.31 5.59 -15.45
N LEU A 129 -12.81 4.39 -15.24
CA LEU A 129 -11.40 4.14 -14.94
C LEU A 129 -10.61 4.30 -16.25
N TRP A 130 -9.59 5.16 -16.26
CA TRP A 130 -8.64 5.20 -17.37
C TRP A 130 -7.57 4.13 -17.12
N GLY A 131 -7.66 3.03 -17.88
CA GLY A 131 -6.65 1.98 -17.95
C GLY A 131 -6.18 1.81 -19.41
N VAL A 132 -4.89 1.52 -19.60
CA VAL A 132 -4.28 1.29 -20.92
C VAL A 132 -4.99 0.13 -21.64
N ARG A 133 -5.33 0.31 -22.92
CA ARG A 133 -6.05 -0.67 -23.76
C ARG A 133 -5.16 -1.79 -24.29
N GLU A 134 -5.75 -2.97 -24.32
CA GLU A 134 -5.21 -4.29 -24.67
C GLU A 134 -4.87 -4.45 -26.17
N ASN A 135 -3.80 -5.20 -26.47
CA ASN A 135 -3.67 -5.96 -27.72
C ASN A 135 -3.46 -7.43 -27.34
N LYS A 136 -4.33 -8.32 -27.84
CA LYS A 136 -4.26 -9.77 -27.59
C LYS A 136 -2.93 -10.34 -28.11
N ARG A 137 -2.05 -10.78 -27.22
CA ARG A 137 -1.00 -11.75 -27.52
C ARG A 137 -0.97 -12.79 -26.40
N ASP A 138 -0.74 -14.04 -26.79
CA ASP A 138 -0.79 -15.22 -25.95
C ASP A 138 -0.03 -15.04 -24.64
N LEU A 139 -0.77 -15.13 -23.54
CA LEU A 139 -0.25 -15.12 -22.19
C LEU A 139 0.47 -16.45 -21.93
N ARG A 140 1.76 -16.49 -22.25
CA ARG A 140 2.63 -17.58 -21.79
C ARG A 140 2.60 -17.60 -20.26
N LYS A 141 2.25 -18.76 -19.69
CA LYS A 141 2.46 -19.08 -18.28
C LYS A 141 3.95 -18.90 -17.98
N ASN A 142 4.29 -17.85 -17.24
CA ASN A 142 5.57 -17.72 -16.56
C ASN A 142 5.26 -17.38 -15.10
N ASN A 143 6.10 -17.88 -14.18
CA ASN A 143 6.00 -17.83 -12.72
C ASN A 143 5.06 -16.77 -12.13
N GLU A 144 4.27 -17.16 -11.13
CA GLU A 144 3.44 -16.23 -10.34
C GLU A 144 4.25 -15.15 -9.59
N ASP A 145 5.58 -15.32 -9.54
CA ASP A 145 6.52 -14.43 -8.87
C ASP A 145 7.01 -13.28 -9.77
N LEU A 146 7.20 -12.10 -9.14
CA LEU A 146 7.78 -10.90 -9.76
C LEU A 146 9.24 -11.15 -10.16
N ASP A 147 9.55 -11.03 -11.44
CA ASP A 147 10.92 -11.09 -11.97
C ASP A 147 11.52 -9.69 -12.09
N ILE A 148 12.47 -9.39 -11.21
CA ILE A 148 13.24 -8.14 -11.21
C ILE A 148 14.34 -8.28 -12.27
N THR A 149 14.05 -7.80 -13.48
CA THR A 149 14.83 -8.04 -14.70
C THR A 149 15.11 -6.76 -15.48
N TYR A 150 15.96 -6.85 -16.50
CA TYR A 150 16.29 -5.72 -17.37
C TYR A 150 15.15 -5.42 -18.34
N GLY A 151 14.93 -4.14 -18.63
CA GLY A 151 13.82 -3.67 -19.46
C GLY A 151 14.09 -2.33 -20.12
N TYR A 152 13.10 -1.84 -20.86
CA TYR A 152 13.19 -0.55 -21.53
C TYR A 152 13.16 0.60 -20.51
N SER A 153 14.31 1.23 -20.29
CA SER A 153 14.45 2.34 -19.34
C SER A 153 14.03 3.68 -19.95
N LYS A 154 12.92 4.26 -19.48
CA LYS A 154 12.53 5.65 -19.81
C LYS A 154 13.50 6.69 -19.23
N GLN A 155 14.30 6.32 -18.23
CA GLN A 155 15.33 7.17 -17.64
C GLN A 155 16.73 6.93 -18.24
N HIS A 156 16.82 6.22 -19.36
CA HIS A 156 18.08 5.91 -20.05
C HIS A 156 19.11 5.16 -19.16
N ARG A 157 18.62 4.31 -18.24
CA ARG A 157 19.43 3.41 -17.39
C ARG A 157 19.13 1.93 -17.69
N PRO A 158 19.49 1.41 -18.87
CA PRO A 158 19.30 0.01 -19.23
C PRO A 158 20.23 -0.95 -18.45
N ASP A 159 21.26 -0.41 -17.79
CA ASP A 159 22.20 -1.11 -16.92
C ASP A 159 21.62 -1.55 -15.58
N LEU A 160 20.42 -1.07 -15.23
CA LEU A 160 19.73 -1.40 -13.99
C LEU A 160 18.57 -2.36 -14.26
N LYS A 161 18.37 -3.30 -13.32
CA LYS A 161 17.15 -4.09 -13.25
C LYS A 161 15.97 -3.18 -12.90
N GLN A 162 14.80 -3.49 -13.43
CA GLN A 162 13.62 -2.64 -13.37
C GLN A 162 12.42 -3.40 -12.84
N ILE A 163 11.47 -2.63 -12.32
CA ILE A 163 10.10 -3.03 -12.04
C ILE A 163 9.18 -2.02 -12.71
N VAL A 164 7.98 -2.44 -13.11
CA VAL A 164 6.99 -1.56 -13.71
C VAL A 164 5.82 -1.39 -12.75
N LEU A 165 5.44 -0.15 -12.48
CA LEU A 165 4.26 0.18 -11.69
C LEU A 165 3.09 0.47 -12.62
N GLY A 166 2.09 -0.40 -12.63
CA GLY A 166 0.84 -0.21 -13.35
C GLY A 166 -0.20 0.42 -12.44
N MET A 167 -0.83 1.52 -12.85
CA MET A 167 -1.85 2.21 -12.05
C MET A 167 -3.12 2.48 -12.87
N SER A 168 -4.27 2.39 -12.23
CA SER A 168 -5.53 2.93 -12.75
C SER A 168 -6.05 4.02 -11.81
N VAL A 169 -6.51 5.10 -12.40
CA VAL A 169 -6.93 6.31 -11.69
C VAL A 169 -8.38 6.66 -12.00
N THR A 170 -9.03 7.36 -11.06
CA THR A 170 -10.31 8.04 -11.30
C THR A 170 -10.12 9.19 -12.31
N PRO A 171 -11.20 9.76 -12.87
CA PRO A 171 -11.13 10.97 -13.70
C PRO A 171 -10.40 12.14 -13.02
N GLU A 172 -10.50 12.22 -11.70
CA GLU A 172 -9.86 13.21 -10.83
C GLU A 172 -8.42 12.84 -10.47
N ARG A 173 -7.86 11.82 -11.14
CA ARG A 173 -6.48 11.35 -11.02
C ARG A 173 -6.15 10.71 -9.67
N ILE A 174 -7.16 10.23 -8.93
CA ILE A 174 -6.97 9.49 -7.69
C ILE A 174 -6.65 8.03 -8.04
N PRO A 175 -5.51 7.48 -7.60
CA PRO A 175 -5.19 6.07 -7.79
C PRO A 175 -6.12 5.14 -7.00
N VAL A 176 -6.73 4.18 -7.69
CA VAL A 176 -7.68 3.22 -7.10
C VAL A 176 -7.33 1.75 -7.39
N LEU A 177 -6.38 1.52 -8.28
CA LEU A 177 -5.76 0.23 -8.52
C LEU A 177 -4.28 0.47 -8.83
N ALA A 178 -3.42 -0.33 -8.22
CA ALA A 178 -1.99 -0.33 -8.51
C ALA A 178 -1.50 -1.78 -8.51
N ASN A 179 -0.55 -2.09 -9.39
CA ASN A 179 0.14 -3.37 -9.42
C ASN A 179 1.63 -3.19 -9.73
N VAL A 180 2.44 -4.14 -9.29
CA VAL A 180 3.86 -4.23 -9.61
C VAL A 180 4.05 -5.36 -10.62
N GLU A 181 4.75 -5.06 -11.71
CA GLU A 181 4.95 -5.95 -12.85
C GLU A 181 6.45 -6.07 -13.17
N ASN A 182 6.83 -7.11 -13.92
CA ASN A 182 8.22 -7.37 -14.33
C ASN A 182 8.79 -6.18 -15.12
N GLY A 183 10.09 -5.92 -14.97
CA GLY A 183 10.77 -4.79 -15.62
C GLY A 183 10.71 -4.77 -17.15
N ASN A 184 10.52 -5.93 -17.78
CA ASN A 184 10.41 -6.08 -19.23
C ASN A 184 8.96 -6.13 -19.75
N MET A 185 7.96 -5.95 -18.90
CA MET A 185 6.57 -5.93 -19.30
C MET A 185 6.25 -4.65 -20.09
N ASP A 186 5.60 -4.82 -21.24
CA ASP A 186 5.00 -3.71 -21.98
C ASP A 186 3.82 -3.15 -21.16
N ASP A 187 3.73 -1.81 -21.06
CA ASP A 187 2.67 -1.05 -20.37
C ASP A 187 1.25 -1.55 -20.75
N LYS A 188 1.09 -2.13 -21.95
CA LYS A 188 -0.20 -2.68 -22.45
C LYS A 188 -0.60 -4.03 -21.85
N ALA A 189 0.33 -4.85 -21.38
CA ALA A 189 0.07 -6.23 -20.97
C ALA A 189 -0.24 -6.38 -19.48
N GLY A 190 0.52 -5.74 -18.59
CA GLY A 190 0.39 -5.92 -17.13
C GLY A 190 -0.91 -5.36 -16.55
N ILE A 191 -1.23 -4.10 -16.87
CA ILE A 191 -2.43 -3.42 -16.35
C ILE A 191 -3.71 -4.17 -16.73
N SER A 192 -3.74 -4.84 -17.90
CA SER A 192 -4.90 -5.59 -18.38
C SER A 192 -5.25 -6.78 -17.46
N HIS A 193 -4.27 -7.47 -16.89
CA HIS A 193 -4.52 -8.65 -16.03
C HIS A 193 -5.13 -8.23 -14.69
N SER A 194 -4.51 -7.25 -14.01
CA SER A 194 -4.98 -6.74 -12.72
C SER A 194 -6.31 -5.99 -12.85
N PHE A 195 -6.54 -5.28 -13.96
CA PHE A 195 -7.84 -4.68 -14.25
C PHE A 195 -8.93 -5.73 -14.47
N LYS A 196 -8.64 -6.85 -15.15
CA LYS A 196 -9.59 -7.96 -15.30
C LYS A 196 -9.94 -8.60 -13.96
N ASN A 197 -8.95 -8.81 -13.09
CA ASN A 197 -9.17 -9.36 -11.76
C ASN A 197 -9.95 -8.38 -10.87
N PHE A 198 -9.62 -7.10 -10.92
CA PHE A 198 -10.36 -6.03 -10.26
C PHE A 198 -11.82 -5.94 -10.75
N ALA A 199 -12.04 -5.90 -12.07
CA ALA A 199 -13.38 -5.88 -12.66
C ALA A 199 -14.17 -7.11 -12.23
N ARG A 200 -13.61 -8.33 -12.32
CA ARG A 200 -14.28 -9.54 -11.84
C ARG A 200 -14.58 -9.49 -10.34
N PHE A 201 -13.65 -9.03 -9.51
CA PHE A 201 -13.83 -8.93 -8.07
C PHE A 201 -14.92 -7.93 -7.69
N PHE A 202 -14.91 -6.74 -8.26
CA PHE A 202 -15.89 -5.68 -7.98
C PHE A 202 -17.27 -5.95 -8.60
N LEU A 203 -17.32 -6.49 -9.81
CA LEU A 203 -18.57 -6.84 -10.50
C LEU A 203 -19.28 -8.03 -9.83
N LYS A 204 -18.52 -8.97 -9.25
CA LYS A 204 -19.08 -10.15 -8.56
C LYS A 204 -19.56 -9.83 -7.13
N LYS A 205 -18.89 -8.91 -6.42
CA LYS A 205 -19.23 -8.56 -5.02
C LYS A 205 -20.36 -7.54 -4.89
N ASN A 206 -20.60 -6.68 -5.90
CA ASN A 206 -21.68 -5.69 -5.87
C ASN A 206 -22.92 -6.08 -6.69
N GLY A 207 -22.92 -7.26 -7.33
CA GLY A 207 -24.01 -7.70 -8.20
C GLY A 207 -24.06 -6.91 -9.51
N ILE A 208 -24.20 -7.63 -10.62
CA ILE A 208 -24.28 -7.08 -11.99
C ILE A 208 -25.54 -6.19 -12.20
N ILE A 209 -26.43 -6.03 -11.21
CA ILE A 209 -27.77 -5.47 -11.41
C ILE A 209 -27.97 -4.08 -10.77
N SER A 210 -27.20 -3.69 -9.76
CA SER A 210 -27.39 -2.40 -9.05
C SER A 210 -26.63 -1.23 -9.70
N PHE A 211 -25.45 -1.48 -10.29
CA PHE A 211 -24.67 -0.44 -10.99
C PHE A 211 -25.24 -0.09 -12.38
N ILE A 212 -26.00 -1.01 -13.00
CA ILE A 212 -26.63 -0.81 -14.32
C ILE A 212 -28.05 -0.25 -14.19
N LYS A 213 -28.79 -0.52 -13.11
CA LYS A 213 -30.17 -0.01 -12.93
C LYS A 213 -30.30 1.43 -12.41
N GLN A 214 -29.24 2.04 -11.87
CA GLN A 214 -29.25 3.47 -11.51
C GLN A 214 -28.81 4.38 -12.67
N ILE A 215 -28.64 3.83 -13.88
CA ILE A 215 -28.13 4.56 -15.05
C ILE A 215 -28.94 4.22 -16.30
N GLN A 216 -30.26 4.35 -16.23
CA GLN A 216 -31.09 4.81 -17.34
C GLN A 216 -32.13 5.77 -16.74
N PRO A 217 -32.60 6.80 -17.47
CA PRO A 217 -33.69 7.64 -16.97
C PRO A 217 -34.94 6.80 -16.63
#